data_AF-A0A1X2H0H5-F1
#
_entry.id   AF-A0A1X2H0H5-F1
#
_cell.length_a   1.000
_cell.length_b   1.000
_cell.length_c   1.000
_cell.angle_alpha   90.00
_cell.angle_beta   90.00
_cell.angle_gamma   90.00
#
_symmetry.space_group_name_H-M   'P 1'
#
loop_
_entity.id
_entity.type
_entity.pdbx_description
1 polymer ?
#
loop_
_entity_poly.entity_id
_entity_poly.type
_entity_poly.pdbx_seq_one_letter_code
_entity_poly.pdbx_strand_id
1 'polypeptide(L)'
;MSTDTTDSLRLFHLRVLFPDLLALPKTDPRRIQAPPPITRSQPIDAELYTYIALLVRDFIHPWYRVVTTDQEFTAELVSLLTHIIQSLEDRMCNHVDWTALILIHAPHLLHLHYSDYRQAKRRLGMGHASNATLESLFHGMQPHVAIGQEQEYLRALTNNILRILLKQEDYQNDAVRHLVRELLANLVLANLTESLSDPYTIHMIIVKLLDAYTPTVEHLEATGVFHEYPKTMQKKPTVPITSALAEAQNTELHPNQTPEPAQDAAPASSTSPSSSDLPSQLQRLQEKRRQEGDEIVDAGRGELDSKHERRRFSFGYITLQVILAPLRALMLHIMAAFTHSQERYQQVAQYTKRTRHTRLLEPTVKFLKVALAVDDRPVLQWAYAMLALFLWPLIRMIGGGLLVDKFLEQTILHILSEDHLVFYLQLGRNLLWPDGAFLRKSEAPTELECEHMRIRAERLLTVAIPAPVLHRLYETDDLNQLQMHIHDAVEPLQNKYINKHLMFLLVDLVASRLLPELLESGETEMTPSP
;
A
#
# COMPACT_ATOMS: atom_id res chain seq x y z
N MET A 1 -18.88 -6.00 -21.69
CA MET A 1 -17.64 -5.27 -21.33
C MET A 1 -16.50 -6.25 -21.06
N SER A 2 -16.51 -7.08 -20.01
CA SER A 2 -15.42 -8.04 -19.75
C SER A 2 -15.24 -9.10 -20.86
N THR A 3 -16.33 -9.56 -21.47
CA THR A 3 -16.33 -10.56 -22.56
C THR A 3 -15.63 -10.06 -23.82
N ASP A 4 -15.90 -8.81 -24.20
CA ASP A 4 -15.40 -8.20 -25.43
C ASP A 4 -13.88 -7.97 -25.35
N THR A 5 -13.40 -7.59 -24.16
CA THR A 5 -11.97 -7.49 -23.86
C THR A 5 -11.26 -8.84 -23.92
N THR A 6 -11.83 -9.92 -23.35
CA THR A 6 -11.18 -11.25 -23.40
C THR A 6 -11.12 -11.83 -24.82
N ASP A 7 -12.18 -11.67 -25.62
CA ASP A 7 -12.18 -12.14 -27.02
C ASP A 7 -11.23 -11.33 -27.91
N SER A 8 -11.11 -10.01 -27.70
CA SER A 8 -10.14 -9.19 -28.44
C SER A 8 -8.68 -9.56 -28.11
N LEU A 9 -8.35 -9.83 -26.85
CA LEU A 9 -7.03 -10.33 -26.43
C LEU A 9 -6.74 -11.70 -27.06
N ARG A 10 -7.69 -12.64 -27.00
CA ARG A 10 -7.55 -13.97 -27.62
C ARG A 10 -7.31 -13.88 -29.13
N LEU A 11 -8.02 -12.98 -29.82
CA LEU A 11 -7.84 -12.69 -31.25
C LEU A 11 -6.54 -11.93 -31.59
N PHE A 12 -5.85 -11.39 -30.58
CA PHE A 12 -4.49 -10.87 -30.70
C PHE A 12 -3.46 -12.00 -30.50
N HIS A 13 -3.58 -12.82 -29.44
CA HIS A 13 -2.68 -13.94 -29.17
C HIS A 13 -2.60 -14.91 -30.36
N LEU A 14 -3.75 -15.38 -30.85
CA LEU A 14 -3.82 -16.31 -31.97
C LEU A 14 -3.25 -15.72 -33.27
N ARG A 15 -3.23 -14.39 -33.42
CA ARG A 15 -2.70 -13.72 -34.63
C ARG A 15 -1.19 -13.52 -34.60
N VAL A 16 -0.61 -13.43 -33.40
CA VAL A 16 0.83 -13.19 -33.23
C VAL A 16 1.60 -14.48 -32.99
N LEU A 17 1.02 -15.43 -32.25
CA LEU A 17 1.70 -16.64 -31.77
C LEU A 17 1.23 -17.93 -32.46
N PHE A 18 -0.01 -18.00 -32.94
CA PHE A 18 -0.61 -19.22 -33.50
C PHE A 18 -1.34 -18.98 -34.84
N PRO A 19 -0.72 -18.30 -35.82
CA PRO A 19 -1.41 -17.82 -37.03
C PRO A 19 -2.05 -18.95 -37.85
N ASP A 20 -1.47 -20.15 -37.88
CA ASP A 20 -2.01 -21.31 -38.60
C ASP A 20 -3.37 -21.77 -38.04
N LEU A 21 -3.60 -21.59 -36.73
CA LEU A 21 -4.89 -21.90 -36.11
C LEU A 21 -5.99 -20.92 -36.55
N LEU A 22 -5.64 -19.76 -37.11
CA LEU A 22 -6.62 -18.85 -37.72
C LEU A 22 -7.08 -19.31 -39.11
N ALA A 23 -6.32 -20.17 -39.80
CA ALA A 23 -6.71 -20.78 -41.08
C ALA A 23 -7.68 -21.96 -40.90
N LEU A 24 -7.65 -22.65 -39.75
CA LEU A 24 -8.57 -23.73 -39.42
C LEU A 24 -10.03 -23.24 -39.28
N PRO A 25 -11.05 -24.07 -39.57
CA PRO A 25 -12.46 -23.71 -39.33
C PRO A 25 -12.73 -23.25 -37.89
N LYS A 26 -13.71 -22.35 -37.69
CA LYS A 26 -14.14 -21.91 -36.34
C LYS A 26 -14.65 -23.06 -35.45
N THR A 27 -15.02 -24.18 -36.07
CA THR A 27 -15.50 -25.41 -35.42
C THR A 27 -14.39 -26.43 -35.13
N ASP A 28 -13.15 -26.17 -35.52
CA ASP A 28 -12.03 -27.10 -35.31
C ASP A 28 -11.64 -27.14 -33.81
N PRO A 29 -11.58 -28.32 -33.16
CA PRO A 29 -11.22 -28.42 -31.75
C PRO A 29 -9.84 -27.82 -31.45
N ARG A 30 -8.88 -27.89 -32.38
CA ARG A 30 -7.53 -27.29 -32.21
C ARG A 30 -7.58 -25.77 -32.13
N ARG A 31 -8.51 -25.14 -32.85
CA ARG A 31 -8.75 -23.69 -32.78
C ARG A 31 -9.56 -23.30 -31.54
N ILE A 32 -10.53 -24.14 -31.14
CA ILE A 32 -11.39 -23.90 -29.98
C ILE A 32 -10.63 -24.06 -28.65
N GLN A 33 -9.70 -25.01 -28.57
CA GLN A 33 -8.90 -25.31 -27.38
C GLN A 33 -7.63 -24.45 -27.26
N ALA A 34 -7.34 -23.58 -28.23
CA ALA A 34 -6.16 -22.74 -28.23
C ALA A 34 -6.40 -21.33 -27.62
N PRO A 35 -5.40 -20.74 -26.95
CA PRO A 35 -4.07 -21.29 -26.70
C PRO A 35 -4.08 -22.39 -25.61
N PRO A 36 -3.09 -23.30 -25.57
CA PRO A 36 -3.01 -24.34 -24.53
C PRO A 36 -2.76 -23.71 -23.15
N PRO A 37 -3.21 -24.35 -22.05
CA PRO A 37 -3.01 -23.79 -20.72
C PRO A 37 -1.53 -23.70 -20.35
N ILE A 38 -1.12 -22.57 -19.80
CA ILE A 38 0.20 -22.38 -19.18
C ILE A 38 0.08 -22.81 -17.72
N THR A 39 -0.84 -22.17 -16.99
CA THR A 39 -1.01 -22.30 -15.54
C THR A 39 -2.31 -23.00 -15.17
N ARG A 40 -2.62 -23.04 -13.87
CA ARG A 40 -3.92 -23.51 -13.36
C ARG A 40 -5.06 -22.49 -13.54
N SER A 41 -4.81 -21.28 -14.05
CA SER A 41 -5.77 -20.16 -14.14
C SER A 41 -5.89 -19.62 -15.58
N GLN A 42 -7.10 -19.69 -16.14
CA GLN A 42 -7.39 -19.16 -17.48
C GLN A 42 -7.26 -17.63 -17.62
N PRO A 43 -7.69 -16.77 -16.67
CA PRO A 43 -7.48 -15.33 -16.80
C PRO A 43 -6.00 -14.92 -16.61
N ILE A 44 -5.22 -15.65 -15.79
CA ILE A 44 -3.76 -15.46 -15.70
C ILE A 44 -3.10 -15.86 -17.03
N ASP A 45 -3.46 -17.01 -17.61
CA ASP A 45 -2.97 -17.45 -18.92
C ASP A 45 -3.25 -16.43 -20.04
N ALA A 46 -4.44 -15.82 -20.05
CA ALA A 46 -4.78 -14.79 -21.03
C ALA A 46 -3.87 -13.55 -20.92
N GLU A 47 -3.44 -13.17 -19.72
CA GLU A 47 -2.46 -12.10 -19.53
C GLU A 47 -1.04 -12.55 -19.90
N LEU A 48 -0.61 -13.76 -19.49
CA LEU A 48 0.69 -14.33 -19.86
C LEU A 48 0.87 -14.46 -21.38
N TYR A 49 -0.14 -14.93 -22.12
CA TYR A 49 -0.12 -14.93 -23.58
C TYR A 49 -0.14 -13.52 -24.18
N THR A 50 -0.67 -12.52 -23.47
CA THR A 50 -0.55 -11.12 -23.88
C THR A 50 0.90 -10.66 -23.79
N TYR A 51 1.61 -10.97 -22.70
CA TYR A 51 3.05 -10.71 -22.58
C TYR A 51 3.85 -11.42 -23.67
N ILE A 52 3.68 -12.74 -23.86
CA ILE A 52 4.41 -13.49 -24.89
C ILE A 52 4.15 -12.92 -26.30
N ALA A 53 2.90 -12.57 -26.61
CA ALA A 53 2.55 -11.92 -27.88
C ALA A 53 3.21 -10.55 -28.04
N LEU A 54 3.24 -9.72 -27.01
CA LEU A 54 3.89 -8.40 -27.05
C LEU A 54 5.42 -8.51 -27.20
N LEU A 55 6.06 -9.42 -26.46
CA LEU A 55 7.49 -9.75 -26.57
C LEU A 55 7.85 -10.17 -28.00
N VAL A 56 7.12 -11.15 -28.57
CA VAL A 56 7.36 -11.65 -29.94
C VAL A 56 7.08 -10.57 -30.99
N ARG A 57 5.99 -9.80 -30.85
CA ARG A 57 5.61 -8.72 -31.79
C ARG A 57 6.65 -7.61 -31.88
N ASP A 58 7.18 -7.16 -30.74
CA ASP A 58 8.00 -5.94 -30.68
C ASP A 58 9.51 -6.23 -30.72
N PHE A 59 9.95 -7.44 -30.34
CA PHE A 59 11.37 -7.74 -30.13
C PHE A 59 11.91 -8.93 -30.91
N ILE A 60 11.05 -9.72 -31.55
CA ILE A 60 11.46 -10.85 -32.41
C ILE A 60 11.08 -10.55 -33.86
N HIS A 61 9.79 -10.35 -34.14
CA HIS A 61 9.28 -10.13 -35.48
C HIS A 61 9.96 -9.01 -36.30
N PRO A 62 10.40 -7.86 -35.74
CA PRO A 62 10.96 -6.77 -36.54
C PRO A 62 12.30 -7.08 -37.22
N TRP A 63 13.12 -7.95 -36.64
CA TRP A 63 14.38 -8.40 -37.26
C TRP A 63 14.26 -9.81 -37.84
N TYR A 64 13.56 -10.72 -37.17
CA TYR A 64 13.49 -12.13 -37.57
C TYR A 64 12.86 -12.30 -38.97
N ARG A 65 11.80 -11.52 -39.27
CA ARG A 65 11.14 -11.49 -40.59
C ARG A 65 11.97 -10.86 -41.72
N VAL A 66 13.09 -10.22 -41.39
CA VAL A 66 14.06 -9.71 -42.38
C VAL A 66 15.11 -10.77 -42.72
N VAL A 67 15.34 -11.73 -41.80
CA VAL A 67 16.31 -12.82 -41.95
C VAL A 67 15.68 -14.06 -42.59
N THR A 68 14.43 -14.40 -42.21
CA THR A 68 13.73 -15.60 -42.71
C THR A 68 12.20 -15.43 -42.70
N THR A 69 11.51 -16.29 -43.46
CA THR A 69 10.04 -16.42 -43.47
C THR A 69 9.55 -17.63 -42.69
N ASP A 70 10.45 -18.38 -42.05
CA ASP A 70 10.11 -19.47 -41.13
C ASP A 70 9.24 -18.97 -39.96
N GLN A 71 8.43 -19.88 -39.39
CA GLN A 71 7.58 -19.65 -38.23
C GLN A 71 7.79 -20.71 -37.13
N GLU A 72 8.51 -21.82 -37.40
CA GLU A 72 8.80 -22.87 -36.42
C GLU A 72 9.56 -22.31 -35.21
N PHE A 73 10.54 -21.44 -35.44
CA PHE A 73 11.25 -20.71 -34.38
C PHE A 73 10.32 -19.94 -33.42
N THR A 74 9.24 -19.32 -33.93
CA THR A 74 8.28 -18.59 -33.08
C THR A 74 7.50 -19.56 -32.20
N ALA A 75 7.11 -20.73 -32.74
CA ALA A 75 6.43 -21.76 -31.97
C ALA A 75 7.34 -22.36 -30.88
N GLU A 76 8.61 -22.62 -31.20
CA GLU A 76 9.60 -23.10 -30.22
C GLU A 76 9.90 -22.05 -29.14
N LEU A 77 10.01 -20.76 -29.49
CA LEU A 77 10.18 -19.69 -28.51
C LEU A 77 8.96 -19.58 -27.57
N VAL A 78 7.73 -19.77 -28.08
CA VAL A 78 6.51 -19.82 -27.25
C VAL A 78 6.51 -21.05 -26.34
N SER A 79 6.89 -22.22 -26.85
CA SER A 79 7.05 -23.46 -26.10
C SER A 79 8.06 -23.30 -24.94
N LEU A 80 9.22 -22.71 -25.24
CA LEU A 80 10.29 -22.44 -24.29
C LEU A 80 9.89 -21.44 -23.20
N LEU A 81 9.27 -20.31 -23.58
CA LEU A 81 8.77 -19.32 -22.63
C LEU A 81 7.65 -19.90 -21.75
N THR A 82 6.76 -20.72 -22.32
CA THR A 82 5.72 -21.45 -21.57
C THR A 82 6.35 -22.37 -20.52
N HIS A 83 7.39 -23.13 -20.89
CA HIS A 83 8.10 -24.02 -19.96
C HIS A 83 8.81 -23.26 -18.83
N ILE A 84 9.46 -22.13 -19.13
CA ILE A 84 10.05 -21.24 -18.13
C ILE A 84 8.98 -20.75 -17.15
N ILE A 85 7.82 -20.29 -17.65
CA ILE A 85 6.73 -19.78 -16.82
C ILE A 85 6.12 -20.90 -15.95
N GLN A 86 5.97 -22.12 -16.47
CA GLN A 86 5.50 -23.28 -15.69
C GLN A 86 6.48 -23.69 -14.58
N SER A 87 7.79 -23.66 -14.86
CA SER A 87 8.84 -23.91 -13.86
C SER A 87 8.84 -22.83 -12.77
N LEU A 88 8.54 -21.57 -13.13
CA LEU A 88 8.34 -20.47 -12.20
C LEU A 88 7.04 -20.61 -11.38
N GLU A 89 5.91 -20.97 -11.99
CA GLU A 89 4.62 -21.20 -11.31
C GLU A 89 4.77 -22.27 -10.22
N ASP A 90 5.32 -23.43 -10.56
CA ASP A 90 5.43 -24.55 -9.60
C ASP A 90 6.32 -24.18 -8.40
N ARG A 91 7.43 -23.46 -8.66
CA ARG A 91 8.28 -22.89 -7.60
C ARG A 91 7.54 -21.84 -6.76
N MET A 92 6.83 -20.91 -7.38
CA MET A 92 6.03 -19.88 -6.70
C MET A 92 4.90 -20.48 -5.85
N CYS A 93 4.27 -21.57 -6.29
CA CYS A 93 3.18 -22.21 -5.57
C CYS A 93 3.64 -23.19 -4.47
N ASN A 94 4.69 -23.97 -4.72
CA ASN A 94 5.08 -25.09 -3.84
C ASN A 94 6.28 -24.78 -2.94
N HIS A 95 7.18 -23.85 -3.32
CA HIS A 95 8.47 -23.64 -2.66
C HIS A 95 8.62 -22.26 -1.98
N VAL A 96 7.92 -21.22 -2.44
CA VAL A 96 8.02 -19.86 -1.88
C VAL A 96 7.09 -19.67 -0.68
N ASP A 97 7.67 -19.40 0.50
CA ASP A 97 6.92 -18.91 1.67
C ASP A 97 6.63 -17.40 1.49
N TRP A 98 5.50 -17.11 0.84
CA TRP A 98 4.99 -15.75 0.64
C TRP A 98 4.71 -15.00 1.95
N THR A 99 4.38 -15.72 3.03
CA THR A 99 4.11 -15.10 4.34
C THR A 99 5.40 -14.56 4.95
N ALA A 100 6.48 -15.35 4.91
CA ALA A 100 7.80 -14.89 5.29
C ALA A 100 8.33 -13.79 4.36
N LEU A 101 8.15 -13.93 3.04
CA LEU A 101 8.62 -12.94 2.06
C LEU A 101 7.98 -11.56 2.27
N ILE A 102 6.64 -11.51 2.37
CA ILE A 102 5.88 -10.25 2.40
C ILE A 102 5.86 -9.60 3.80
N LEU A 103 5.85 -10.36 4.90
CA LEU A 103 5.76 -9.79 6.26
C LEU A 103 7.08 -9.73 7.01
N ILE A 104 8.04 -10.60 6.68
CA ILE A 104 9.34 -10.64 7.38
C ILE A 104 10.42 -9.97 6.54
N HIS A 105 10.61 -10.39 5.29
CA HIS A 105 11.81 -10.02 4.53
C HIS A 105 11.69 -8.69 3.78
N ALA A 106 10.63 -8.48 3.00
CA ALA A 106 10.42 -7.20 2.31
C ALA A 106 10.30 -6.01 3.28
N PRO A 107 9.58 -6.08 4.42
CA PRO A 107 9.51 -4.98 5.38
C PRO A 107 10.82 -4.77 6.15
N HIS A 108 11.61 -5.82 6.37
CA HIS A 108 12.95 -5.65 6.94
C HIS A 108 13.89 -4.92 5.98
N LEU A 109 13.85 -5.24 4.68
CA LEU A 109 14.60 -4.54 3.65
C LEU A 109 14.18 -3.07 3.56
N LEU A 110 12.87 -2.79 3.50
CA LEU A 110 12.32 -1.43 3.49
C LEU A 110 12.71 -0.64 4.76
N HIS A 111 12.69 -1.27 5.93
CA HIS A 111 13.18 -0.67 7.18
C HIS A 111 14.65 -0.23 7.06
N LEU A 112 15.55 -1.12 6.60
CA LEU A 112 16.96 -0.81 6.44
C LEU A 112 17.16 0.34 5.45
N HIS A 113 16.57 0.23 4.27
CA HIS A 113 16.60 1.23 3.22
C HIS A 113 16.18 2.64 3.72
N TYR A 114 15.04 2.72 4.42
CA TYR A 114 14.57 3.96 5.02
C TYR A 114 15.46 4.47 6.17
N SER A 115 16.00 3.58 7.02
CA SER A 115 16.87 3.99 8.13
C SER A 115 18.21 4.54 7.62
N ASP A 116 18.74 3.92 6.55
CA ASP A 116 19.98 4.31 5.91
C ASP A 116 19.81 5.63 5.15
N TYR A 117 18.68 5.83 4.46
CA TYR A 117 18.31 7.11 3.87
C TYR A 117 18.27 8.23 4.92
N ARG A 118 17.49 8.03 6.00
CA ARG A 118 17.37 9.04 7.06
C ARG A 118 18.69 9.25 7.82
N GLN A 119 19.61 8.28 7.85
CA GLN A 119 20.96 8.50 8.39
C GLN A 119 21.86 9.27 7.40
N ALA A 120 21.83 8.96 6.10
CA ALA A 120 22.59 9.68 5.07
C ALA A 120 22.15 11.16 4.99
N LYS A 121 20.84 11.43 5.00
CA LYS A 121 20.27 12.79 5.05
C LYS A 121 20.74 13.57 6.29
N ARG A 122 20.73 12.94 7.47
CA ARG A 122 21.25 13.55 8.71
C ARG A 122 22.76 13.81 8.66
N ARG A 123 23.57 12.91 8.09
CA ARG A 123 25.03 13.12 7.91
C ARG A 123 25.32 14.30 6.98
N LEU A 124 24.56 14.46 5.90
CA LEU A 124 24.67 15.60 4.99
C LEU A 124 24.37 16.93 5.71
N GLY A 125 23.30 16.99 6.50
CA GLY A 125 22.92 18.18 7.28
C GLY A 125 23.89 18.57 8.40
N MET A 126 24.77 17.65 8.84
CA MET A 126 25.76 17.92 9.90
C MET A 126 27.05 18.61 9.42
N GLY A 127 27.19 18.96 8.13
CA GLY A 127 28.33 19.72 7.59
C GLY A 127 29.69 18.99 7.55
N HIS A 128 29.82 17.85 8.22
CA HIS A 128 31.02 17.00 8.23
C HIS A 128 31.31 16.32 6.87
N ALA A 129 30.37 16.42 5.92
CA ALA A 129 30.39 15.76 4.62
C ALA A 129 30.50 16.78 3.47
N SER A 130 31.42 17.75 3.57
CA SER A 130 31.45 18.98 2.76
C SER A 130 31.40 18.80 1.23
N ASN A 131 31.84 17.64 0.72
CA ASN A 131 31.93 17.34 -0.71
C ASN A 131 31.07 16.13 -1.14
N ALA A 132 30.29 15.52 -0.24
CA ALA A 132 29.57 14.28 -0.52
C ALA A 132 28.09 14.53 -0.87
N THR A 133 27.58 13.87 -1.92
CA THR A 133 26.15 13.89 -2.24
C THR A 133 25.39 12.90 -1.36
N LEU A 134 24.07 13.12 -1.18
CA LEU A 134 23.18 12.16 -0.50
C LEU A 134 23.31 10.74 -1.09
N GLU A 135 23.37 10.65 -2.42
CA GLU A 135 23.54 9.41 -3.18
C GLU A 135 24.86 8.72 -2.86
N SER A 136 25.98 9.45 -2.79
CA SER A 136 27.29 8.87 -2.43
C SER A 136 27.35 8.40 -0.97
N LEU A 137 26.73 9.13 -0.04
CA LEU A 137 26.62 8.74 1.36
C LEU A 137 25.72 7.51 1.53
N PHE A 138 24.64 7.41 0.75
CA PHE A 138 23.72 6.29 0.75
C PHE A 138 24.34 5.03 0.13
N HIS A 139 25.02 5.15 -1.01
CA HIS A 139 25.75 4.05 -1.64
C HIS A 139 26.84 3.49 -0.72
N GLY A 140 27.54 4.35 0.01
CA GLY A 140 28.51 3.94 1.04
C GLY A 140 27.89 3.24 2.26
N MET A 141 26.56 3.18 2.37
CA MET A 141 25.84 2.45 3.43
C MET A 141 25.14 1.19 2.91
N GLN A 142 24.58 1.22 1.70
CA GLN A 142 23.98 0.05 1.03
C GLN A 142 24.73 -0.31 -0.28
N PRO A 143 26.04 -0.63 -0.27
CA PRO A 143 26.81 -0.89 -1.48
C PRO A 143 26.24 -2.08 -2.26
N HIS A 144 26.05 -1.91 -3.57
CA HIS A 144 25.46 -2.93 -4.43
C HIS A 144 26.18 -3.00 -5.79
N VAL A 145 26.60 -4.20 -6.21
CA VAL A 145 27.44 -4.41 -7.41
C VAL A 145 26.78 -3.85 -8.67
N ALA A 146 25.48 -4.12 -8.84
CA ALA A 146 24.71 -3.68 -10.00
C ALA A 146 24.76 -2.16 -10.25
N ILE A 147 24.90 -1.32 -9.22
CA ILE A 147 24.83 0.14 -9.35
C ILE A 147 26.00 0.72 -10.16
N GLY A 148 27.11 -0.01 -10.29
CA GLY A 148 28.21 0.35 -11.19
C GLY A 148 28.20 -0.37 -12.55
N GLN A 149 27.44 -1.46 -12.69
CA GLN A 149 27.47 -2.39 -13.82
C GLN A 149 26.09 -3.05 -14.03
N GLU A 150 25.05 -2.24 -14.25
CA GLU A 150 23.66 -2.71 -14.22
C GLU A 150 23.38 -3.81 -15.26
N GLN A 151 23.92 -3.66 -16.48
CA GLN A 151 23.65 -4.58 -17.59
C GLN A 151 24.40 -5.91 -17.43
N GLU A 152 25.65 -5.87 -16.98
CA GLU A 152 26.48 -7.06 -16.69
C GLU A 152 25.86 -7.84 -15.53
N TYR A 153 25.42 -7.15 -14.47
CA TYR A 153 24.76 -7.78 -13.33
C TYR A 153 23.48 -8.53 -13.76
N LEU A 154 22.58 -7.85 -14.47
CA LEU A 154 21.32 -8.44 -14.92
C LEU A 154 21.53 -9.57 -15.93
N ARG A 155 22.56 -9.50 -16.80
CA ARG A 155 22.96 -10.63 -17.66
C ARG A 155 23.46 -11.83 -16.86
N ALA A 156 24.33 -11.61 -15.87
CA ALA A 156 24.90 -12.68 -15.05
C ALA A 156 23.83 -13.39 -14.21
N LEU A 157 22.99 -12.61 -13.51
CA LEU A 157 21.83 -13.10 -12.78
C LEU A 157 20.89 -13.91 -13.70
N THR A 158 20.52 -13.34 -14.86
CA THR A 158 19.66 -14.03 -15.84
C THR A 158 20.28 -15.34 -16.36
N ASN A 159 21.59 -15.37 -16.61
CA ASN A 159 22.27 -16.59 -17.06
C ASN A 159 22.21 -17.71 -16.02
N ASN A 160 22.37 -17.37 -14.73
CA ASN A 160 22.28 -18.32 -13.63
C ASN A 160 20.84 -18.76 -13.36
N ILE A 161 19.85 -17.87 -13.52
CA ILE A 161 18.42 -18.20 -13.53
C ILE A 161 18.10 -19.22 -14.65
N LEU A 162 18.58 -18.97 -15.87
CA LEU A 162 18.36 -19.86 -17.02
C LEU A 162 19.06 -21.22 -16.86
N ARG A 163 20.19 -21.29 -16.15
CA ARG A 163 20.87 -22.56 -15.78
C ARG A 163 20.01 -23.48 -14.90
N ILE A 164 19.03 -22.92 -14.17
CA ILE A 164 18.12 -23.65 -13.27
C ILE A 164 16.75 -23.91 -13.93
N LEU A 165 16.27 -22.99 -14.77
CA LEU A 165 14.93 -23.05 -15.36
C LEU A 165 14.86 -23.74 -16.74
N LEU A 166 15.95 -23.76 -17.51
CA LEU A 166 15.98 -24.42 -18.82
C LEU A 166 16.31 -25.91 -18.71
N LYS A 167 15.84 -26.70 -19.67
CA LYS A 167 16.33 -28.06 -19.87
C LYS A 167 17.81 -28.01 -20.30
N GLN A 168 18.52 -29.09 -20.04
CA GLN A 168 19.94 -29.21 -20.39
C GLN A 168 20.18 -29.05 -21.91
N GLU A 169 19.26 -29.53 -22.75
CA GLU A 169 19.27 -29.38 -24.21
C GLU A 169 19.17 -27.90 -24.62
N ASP A 170 18.17 -27.19 -24.10
CA ASP A 170 17.93 -25.77 -24.39
C ASP A 170 19.07 -24.86 -23.88
N TYR A 171 19.64 -25.16 -22.71
CA TYR A 171 20.76 -24.41 -22.12
C TYR A 171 22.10 -24.67 -22.83
N GLN A 172 22.27 -25.83 -23.46
CA GLN A 172 23.44 -26.13 -24.31
C GLN A 172 23.37 -25.46 -25.68
N ASN A 173 22.18 -25.08 -26.16
CA ASN A 173 22.02 -24.31 -27.38
C ASN A 173 22.40 -22.85 -27.15
N ASP A 174 23.62 -22.48 -27.58
CA ASP A 174 24.16 -21.13 -27.38
C ASP A 174 23.28 -20.01 -27.96
N ALA A 175 22.65 -20.23 -29.12
CA ALA A 175 21.80 -19.21 -29.75
C ALA A 175 20.53 -18.95 -28.94
N VAL A 176 19.87 -20.02 -28.47
CA VAL A 176 18.69 -19.95 -27.61
C VAL A 176 19.04 -19.32 -26.26
N ARG A 177 20.09 -19.82 -25.59
CA ARG A 177 20.56 -19.30 -24.31
C ARG A 177 20.89 -17.81 -24.38
N HIS A 178 21.62 -17.37 -25.41
CA HIS A 178 21.97 -15.96 -25.58
C HIS A 178 20.74 -15.08 -25.86
N LEU A 179 19.84 -15.51 -26.75
CA LEU A 179 18.64 -14.73 -27.07
C LEU A 179 17.71 -14.58 -25.86
N VAL A 180 17.42 -15.68 -25.16
CA VAL A 180 16.55 -15.64 -23.97
C VAL A 180 17.21 -14.86 -22.84
N ARG A 181 18.55 -14.94 -22.67
CA ARG A 181 19.28 -14.10 -21.71
C ARG A 181 19.16 -12.61 -22.03
N GLU A 182 19.42 -12.19 -23.27
CA GLU A 182 19.33 -10.78 -23.63
C GLU A 182 17.88 -10.26 -23.61
N LEU A 183 16.88 -11.12 -23.87
CA LEU A 183 15.47 -10.82 -23.68
C LEU A 183 15.16 -10.60 -22.19
N LEU A 184 15.36 -11.60 -21.33
CA LEU A 184 15.01 -11.47 -19.91
C LEU A 184 15.83 -10.38 -19.20
N ALA A 185 17.12 -10.26 -19.47
CA ALA A 185 17.99 -9.27 -18.82
C ALA A 185 17.63 -7.83 -19.25
N ASN A 186 17.62 -7.54 -20.56
CA ASN A 186 17.46 -6.16 -21.04
C ASN A 186 16.00 -5.73 -21.19
N LEU A 187 15.11 -6.64 -21.59
CA LEU A 187 13.71 -6.29 -21.87
C LEU A 187 12.83 -6.42 -20.62
N VAL A 188 13.02 -7.45 -19.81
CA VAL A 188 12.23 -7.64 -18.58
C VAL A 188 12.92 -6.95 -17.40
N LEU A 189 14.06 -7.46 -16.93
CA LEU A 189 14.64 -7.01 -15.66
C LEU A 189 15.14 -5.55 -15.71
N ALA A 190 15.82 -5.12 -16.77
CA ALA A 190 16.35 -3.76 -16.84
C ALA A 190 15.24 -2.70 -16.96
N ASN A 191 14.22 -2.92 -17.79
CA ASN A 191 13.09 -1.98 -17.90
C ASN A 191 12.21 -1.97 -16.65
N LEU A 192 11.98 -3.12 -16.01
CA LEU A 192 11.30 -3.14 -14.71
C LEU A 192 12.12 -2.41 -13.64
N THR A 193 13.44 -2.56 -13.61
CA THR A 193 14.30 -1.84 -12.67
C THR A 193 14.29 -0.33 -12.94
N GLU A 194 14.47 0.09 -14.19
CA GLU A 194 14.49 1.51 -14.60
C GLU A 194 13.13 2.19 -14.43
N SER A 195 12.02 1.47 -14.62
CA SER A 195 10.66 1.97 -14.42
C SER A 195 10.25 1.96 -12.95
N LEU A 196 10.39 0.85 -12.22
CA LEU A 196 9.98 0.76 -10.81
C LEU A 196 10.88 1.58 -9.87
N SER A 197 12.11 1.91 -10.30
CA SER A 197 12.93 2.90 -9.59
C SER A 197 12.48 4.34 -9.84
N ASP A 198 11.67 4.60 -10.87
CA ASP A 198 11.29 5.95 -11.25
C ASP A 198 10.22 6.54 -10.30
N PRO A 199 10.46 7.71 -9.67
CA PRO A 199 9.49 8.32 -8.78
C PRO A 199 8.12 8.55 -9.42
N TYR A 200 8.03 8.90 -10.71
CA TYR A 200 6.73 9.09 -11.37
C TYR A 200 5.95 7.77 -11.45
N THR A 201 6.64 6.68 -11.77
CA THR A 201 6.05 5.33 -11.78
C THR A 201 5.60 4.90 -10.39
N ILE A 202 6.41 5.14 -9.34
CA ILE A 202 6.04 4.81 -7.95
C ILE A 202 4.76 5.56 -7.54
N HIS A 203 4.69 6.88 -7.79
CA HIS A 203 3.49 7.66 -7.47
C HIS A 203 2.28 7.20 -8.31
N MET A 204 2.44 6.89 -9.60
CA MET A 204 1.34 6.35 -10.42
C MET A 204 0.85 4.97 -9.91
N ILE A 205 1.74 4.11 -9.42
CA ILE A 205 1.36 2.83 -8.80
C ILE A 205 0.56 3.09 -7.51
N ILE A 206 0.99 4.03 -6.66
CA ILE A 206 0.24 4.44 -5.45
C ILE A 206 -1.16 4.95 -5.83
N VAL A 207 -1.27 5.82 -6.85
CA VAL A 207 -2.57 6.32 -7.34
C VAL A 207 -3.46 5.17 -7.80
N LYS A 208 -2.95 4.24 -8.62
CA LYS A 208 -3.72 3.09 -9.13
C LYS A 208 -4.12 2.07 -8.05
N LEU A 209 -3.33 1.92 -6.99
CA LEU A 209 -3.67 1.07 -5.84
C LEU A 209 -4.68 1.72 -4.88
N LEU A 210 -4.79 3.05 -4.89
CA LEU A 210 -5.69 3.83 -4.02
C LEU A 210 -6.89 4.43 -4.77
N ASP A 211 -7.19 4.00 -6.00
CA ASP A 211 -8.24 4.60 -6.84
C ASP A 211 -9.64 4.53 -6.21
N ALA A 212 -9.89 3.59 -5.30
CA ALA A 212 -11.13 3.57 -4.48
C ALA A 212 -11.33 4.85 -3.64
N TYR A 213 -10.29 5.64 -3.40
CA TYR A 213 -10.32 6.91 -2.65
C TYR A 213 -10.29 8.16 -3.56
N THR A 214 -10.12 8.00 -4.88
CA THR A 214 -10.22 9.06 -5.91
C THR A 214 -11.42 9.99 -5.72
N PRO A 215 -12.68 9.51 -5.61
CA PRO A 215 -13.84 10.40 -5.44
C PRO A 215 -13.86 11.15 -4.10
N THR A 216 -13.23 10.60 -3.05
CA THR A 216 -13.14 11.26 -1.74
C THR A 216 -12.13 12.41 -1.78
N VAL A 217 -10.98 12.20 -2.45
CA VAL A 217 -9.98 13.28 -2.67
C VAL A 217 -10.57 14.38 -3.55
N GLU A 218 -11.27 14.05 -4.63
CA GLU A 218 -11.92 15.03 -5.51
C GLU A 218 -12.97 15.88 -4.79
N HIS A 219 -13.73 15.29 -3.87
CA HIS A 219 -14.67 16.06 -3.04
C HIS A 219 -13.96 17.03 -2.08
N LEU A 220 -12.81 16.64 -1.51
CA LEU A 220 -11.99 17.48 -0.62
C LEU A 220 -11.23 18.59 -1.38
N GLU A 221 -10.84 18.32 -2.63
CA GLU A 221 -10.27 19.30 -3.54
C GLU A 221 -11.33 20.30 -4.02
N ALA A 222 -12.53 19.84 -4.40
CA ALA A 222 -13.65 20.69 -4.81
C ALA A 222 -14.23 21.56 -3.67
N THR A 223 -14.04 21.16 -2.42
CA THR A 223 -14.39 21.96 -1.23
C THR A 223 -13.26 22.88 -0.76
N GLY A 224 -12.09 22.87 -1.42
CA GLY A 224 -10.98 23.80 -1.14
C GLY A 224 -10.22 23.51 0.16
N VAL A 225 -10.36 22.31 0.73
CA VAL A 225 -9.74 21.94 2.02
C VAL A 225 -8.23 21.73 1.88
N PHE A 226 -7.79 21.22 0.73
CA PHE A 226 -6.36 21.22 0.36
C PHE A 226 -5.97 22.56 -0.26
N HIS A 227 -4.94 23.21 0.27
CA HIS A 227 -4.39 24.45 -0.29
C HIS A 227 -3.46 24.19 -1.49
N GLU A 228 -3.11 25.26 -2.23
CA GLU A 228 -2.00 25.19 -3.19
C GLU A 228 -0.68 24.92 -2.46
N TYR A 229 0.14 24.01 -3.01
CA TYR A 229 1.46 23.70 -2.45
C TYR A 229 2.35 24.95 -2.46
N PRO A 230 3.03 25.29 -1.35
CA PRO A 230 3.89 26.46 -1.31
C PRO A 230 5.07 26.29 -2.27
N LYS A 231 5.20 27.22 -3.23
CA LYS A 231 6.20 27.22 -4.32
C LYS A 231 7.66 27.31 -3.83
N THR A 232 7.88 27.42 -2.51
CA THR A 232 9.20 27.48 -1.87
C THR A 232 9.96 26.14 -1.91
N MET A 233 9.28 25.00 -1.99
CA MET A 233 9.93 23.69 -2.15
C MET A 233 10.47 23.43 -3.58
N GLN A 234 10.14 24.29 -4.56
CA GLN A 234 10.57 24.14 -5.97
C GLN A 234 12.08 24.38 -6.20
N LYS A 235 12.88 24.59 -5.15
CA LYS A 235 14.33 24.74 -5.24
C LYS A 235 15.07 23.57 -4.60
N LYS A 236 15.65 22.72 -5.46
CA LYS A 236 16.85 21.93 -5.12
C LYS A 236 17.86 22.87 -4.42
N PRO A 237 18.50 22.48 -3.29
CA PRO A 237 19.13 23.42 -2.37
C PRO A 237 20.45 24.03 -2.90
N THR A 238 20.31 25.03 -3.77
CA THR A 238 21.41 25.91 -4.22
C THR A 238 21.50 27.10 -3.27
N VAL A 239 22.49 27.09 -2.37
CA VAL A 239 22.64 28.07 -1.28
C VAL A 239 22.95 29.48 -1.81
N PRO A 240 22.12 30.50 -1.53
CA PRO A 240 22.48 31.90 -1.69
C PRO A 240 22.92 32.46 -0.32
N ILE A 241 24.22 32.74 -0.19
CA ILE A 241 24.72 33.58 0.92
C ILE A 241 24.26 35.03 0.64
N THR A 242 24.07 35.84 1.68
CA THR A 242 23.59 37.25 1.68
C THR A 242 22.08 37.44 1.46
N SER A 243 21.34 37.50 2.58
CA SER A 243 20.05 38.21 2.69
C SER A 243 19.85 38.79 4.10
N ALA A 244 20.25 38.03 5.13
CA ALA A 244 20.14 38.34 6.56
C ALA A 244 20.88 39.61 7.08
N LEU A 245 21.32 40.52 6.19
CA LEU A 245 21.87 41.83 6.54
C LEU A 245 20.95 43.00 6.14
N ALA A 246 19.91 42.76 5.34
CA ALA A 246 19.04 43.81 4.81
C ALA A 246 17.84 44.16 5.72
N GLU A 247 17.31 43.19 6.47
CA GLU A 247 16.10 43.36 7.28
C GLU A 247 16.34 44.00 8.66
N ALA A 248 17.61 44.29 8.99
CA ALA A 248 18.02 44.82 10.30
C ALA A 248 18.01 46.35 10.44
N GLN A 249 17.54 47.11 9.43
CA GLN A 249 17.71 48.58 9.36
C GLN A 249 16.41 49.42 9.44
N ASN A 250 15.22 48.84 9.53
CA ASN A 250 13.95 49.58 9.51
C ASN A 250 13.12 49.44 10.80
N THR A 251 13.64 49.95 11.92
CA THR A 251 12.88 50.16 13.17
C THR A 251 13.32 51.45 13.87
N GLU A 252 12.55 52.52 13.76
CA GLU A 252 12.65 53.70 14.63
C GLU A 252 11.28 54.05 15.24
N LEU A 253 11.31 54.75 16.39
CA LEU A 253 10.16 55.01 17.25
C LEU A 253 9.68 56.48 17.12
N HIS A 254 8.41 56.76 17.46
CA HIS A 254 7.97 57.63 18.58
C HIS A 254 6.42 57.80 18.58
N PRO A 255 5.75 58.32 19.64
CA PRO A 255 4.53 57.66 20.17
C PRO A 255 3.39 58.65 20.58
N ASN A 256 2.57 58.21 21.54
CA ASN A 256 1.91 59.01 22.61
C ASN A 256 0.47 59.51 22.38
N GLN A 257 -0.52 58.96 23.12
CA GLN A 257 -1.38 59.69 24.10
C GLN A 257 -2.55 58.83 24.67
N THR A 258 -3.01 59.19 25.87
CA THR A 258 -4.11 58.60 26.70
C THR A 258 -4.44 59.59 27.85
N PRO A 259 -5.52 59.46 28.67
CA PRO A 259 -6.83 58.76 28.53
C PRO A 259 -8.08 59.59 29.03
N GLU A 260 -9.29 58.98 29.01
CA GLU A 260 -10.45 59.18 29.94
C GLU A 260 -11.24 60.53 30.00
N PRO A 261 -12.41 60.68 30.70
CA PRO A 261 -13.45 59.71 31.17
C PRO A 261 -14.97 60.14 31.09
N ALA A 262 -15.89 59.21 31.45
CA ALA A 262 -17.16 59.37 32.23
C ALA A 262 -18.52 59.95 31.69
N GLN A 263 -19.63 59.28 32.13
CA GLN A 263 -20.98 59.80 32.54
C GLN A 263 -21.98 60.35 31.47
N ASP A 264 -23.34 60.38 31.61
CA ASP A 264 -24.30 59.88 32.64
C ASP A 264 -25.80 59.74 32.16
N ALA A 265 -26.66 59.19 33.02
CA ALA A 265 -28.11 59.47 33.26
C ALA A 265 -29.29 59.04 32.31
N ALA A 266 -30.50 58.92 32.92
CA ALA A 266 -31.83 58.64 32.34
C ALA A 266 -32.98 59.07 33.30
N PRO A 267 -34.24 59.27 32.83
CA PRO A 267 -35.37 58.34 33.14
C PRO A 267 -36.25 58.08 31.86
N ALA A 268 -37.59 57.94 31.78
CA ALA A 268 -38.81 58.07 32.63
C ALA A 268 -40.03 57.41 31.89
N SER A 269 -41.28 57.21 32.37
CA SER A 269 -41.92 57.17 33.71
C SER A 269 -43.43 56.80 33.59
N SER A 270 -44.05 56.23 34.65
CA SER A 270 -45.53 56.08 34.90
C SER A 270 -46.32 55.06 34.03
N THR A 271 -47.43 54.43 34.47
CA THR A 271 -48.31 54.59 35.66
C THR A 271 -48.92 53.25 36.13
N SER A 272 -49.48 53.17 37.35
CA SER A 272 -50.32 52.06 37.87
C SER A 272 -51.67 52.59 38.41
N PRO A 273 -52.72 51.76 38.63
CA PRO A 273 -52.90 51.09 39.93
C PRO A 273 -53.59 49.69 39.85
N SER A 274 -54.05 49.16 41.00
CA SER A 274 -54.45 47.77 41.25
C SER A 274 -55.93 47.57 41.64
N SER A 275 -56.46 46.35 41.44
CA SER A 275 -57.54 45.76 42.27
C SER A 275 -57.43 44.22 42.37
N SER A 276 -58.11 43.62 43.34
CA SER A 276 -57.93 42.23 43.79
C SER A 276 -58.82 41.18 43.10
N ASP A 277 -58.62 39.90 43.48
CA ASP A 277 -59.59 38.77 43.47
C ASP A 277 -59.23 37.51 42.63
N LEU A 278 -57.98 37.36 42.17
CA LEU A 278 -57.53 36.12 41.49
C LEU A 278 -57.00 34.96 42.37
N PRO A 279 -56.27 35.18 43.50
CA PRO A 279 -55.59 34.07 44.19
C PRO A 279 -56.50 32.98 44.77
N SER A 280 -57.65 33.38 45.33
CA SER A 280 -58.58 32.49 46.04
C SER A 280 -59.38 31.55 45.12
N GLN A 281 -59.54 31.92 43.85
CA GLN A 281 -60.28 31.11 42.87
C GLN A 281 -59.40 29.98 42.30
N LEU A 282 -58.10 30.26 42.10
CA LEU A 282 -57.11 29.30 41.60
C LEU A 282 -56.86 28.15 42.60
N GLN A 283 -56.81 28.46 43.89
CA GLN A 283 -56.59 27.47 44.96
C GLN A 283 -57.70 26.39 45.00
N ARG A 284 -58.97 26.80 44.88
CA ARG A 284 -60.12 25.86 44.89
C ARG A 284 -60.13 24.89 43.71
N LEU A 285 -59.59 25.28 42.55
CA LEU A 285 -59.44 24.41 41.39
C LEU A 285 -58.28 23.41 41.54
N GLN A 286 -57.22 23.78 42.25
CA GLN A 286 -56.11 22.87 42.58
C GLN A 286 -56.53 21.79 43.59
N GLU A 287 -57.32 22.16 44.61
CA GLU A 287 -57.82 21.23 45.63
C GLU A 287 -58.73 20.15 45.01
N LYS A 288 -59.66 20.54 44.14
CA LYS A 288 -60.59 19.61 43.49
C LYS A 288 -59.87 18.60 42.58
N ARG A 289 -58.85 19.05 41.85
CA ARG A 289 -57.97 18.21 41.02
C ARG A 289 -57.05 17.27 41.80
N ARG A 290 -56.89 17.46 43.12
CA ARG A 290 -56.25 16.48 44.01
C ARG A 290 -57.19 15.34 44.35
N GLN A 291 -58.42 15.66 44.77
CA GLN A 291 -59.42 14.67 45.17
C GLN A 291 -59.80 13.73 44.01
N GLU A 292 -60.02 14.28 42.81
CA GLU A 292 -60.25 13.50 41.58
C GLU A 292 -59.02 12.64 41.18
N GLY A 293 -57.83 12.92 41.72
CA GLY A 293 -56.61 12.13 41.50
C GLY A 293 -56.47 10.95 42.46
N ASP A 294 -56.74 11.16 43.75
CA ASP A 294 -56.57 10.11 44.77
C ASP A 294 -57.60 8.97 44.64
N GLU A 295 -58.85 9.27 44.24
CA GLU A 295 -59.88 8.23 43.99
C GLU A 295 -59.47 7.26 42.87
N ILE A 296 -58.80 7.75 41.82
CA ILE A 296 -58.30 6.93 40.70
C ILE A 296 -57.13 6.05 41.17
N VAL A 297 -56.31 6.51 42.12
CA VAL A 297 -55.14 5.78 42.64
C VAL A 297 -55.54 4.59 43.51
N ASP A 298 -56.54 4.73 44.40
CA ASP A 298 -57.00 3.60 45.22
C ASP A 298 -57.92 2.64 44.43
N ALA A 299 -58.71 3.13 43.46
CA ALA A 299 -59.50 2.25 42.57
C ALA A 299 -58.64 1.25 41.79
N GLY A 300 -57.45 1.66 41.33
CA GLY A 300 -56.49 0.79 40.64
C GLY A 300 -55.72 -0.17 41.54
N ARG A 301 -55.91 -0.12 42.87
CA ARG A 301 -55.03 -0.77 43.84
C ARG A 301 -55.51 -2.15 44.31
N GLY A 302 -56.77 -2.51 44.05
CA GLY A 302 -57.38 -3.75 44.51
C GLY A 302 -57.10 -5.01 43.66
N GLU A 303 -56.67 -4.86 42.41
CA GLU A 303 -56.74 -5.96 41.42
C GLU A 303 -55.39 -6.53 40.94
N LEU A 304 -54.26 -6.03 41.43
CA LEU A 304 -52.92 -6.41 40.95
C LEU A 304 -51.96 -6.94 42.04
N ASP A 305 -52.49 -7.53 43.11
CA ASP A 305 -51.66 -8.30 44.06
C ASP A 305 -51.34 -9.72 43.51
N SER A 306 -50.47 -9.76 42.49
CA SER A 306 -49.96 -11.00 41.91
C SER A 306 -48.42 -11.02 41.93
N LYS A 307 -47.85 -12.15 42.36
CA LYS A 307 -46.43 -12.30 42.71
C LYS A 307 -45.48 -12.13 41.51
N HIS A 308 -44.90 -10.94 41.34
CA HIS A 308 -43.69 -10.74 40.54
C HIS A 308 -42.62 -9.94 41.31
N GLU A 309 -41.48 -10.57 41.58
CA GLU A 309 -40.33 -9.93 42.22
C GLU A 309 -39.73 -8.86 41.29
N ARG A 310 -40.01 -7.57 41.55
CA ARG A 310 -39.38 -6.46 40.85
C ARG A 310 -37.90 -6.34 41.25
N ARG A 311 -37.03 -7.11 40.57
CA ARG A 311 -35.57 -6.90 40.58
C ARG A 311 -35.29 -5.46 40.17
N ARG A 312 -34.79 -4.65 41.11
CA ARG A 312 -34.47 -3.24 40.88
C ARG A 312 -33.20 -3.13 40.03
N PHE A 313 -33.36 -3.10 38.70
CA PHE A 313 -32.27 -2.70 37.81
C PHE A 313 -31.88 -1.25 38.12
N SER A 314 -30.64 -1.03 38.57
CA SER A 314 -30.14 0.32 38.81
C SER A 314 -29.94 1.06 37.49
N PHE A 315 -30.10 2.38 37.48
CA PHE A 315 -29.82 3.20 36.30
C PHE A 315 -28.38 2.96 35.78
N GLY A 316 -27.42 2.81 36.69
CA GLY A 316 -26.04 2.43 36.37
C GLY A 316 -25.89 1.05 35.71
N TYR A 317 -26.70 0.05 36.07
CA TYR A 317 -26.71 -1.24 35.38
C TYR A 317 -27.25 -1.11 33.94
N ILE A 318 -28.29 -0.28 33.75
CA ILE A 318 -28.91 -0.06 32.44
C ILE A 318 -27.95 0.72 31.53
N THR A 319 -27.34 1.81 31.99
CA THR A 319 -26.35 2.55 31.19
C THR A 319 -25.11 1.72 30.89
N LEU A 320 -24.63 0.94 31.87
CA LEU A 320 -23.53 -0.01 31.66
C LEU A 320 -23.90 -1.09 30.63
N GLN A 321 -25.12 -1.63 30.64
CA GLN A 321 -25.58 -2.55 29.59
C GLN A 321 -25.70 -1.87 28.21
N VAL A 322 -26.18 -0.63 28.13
CA VAL A 322 -26.26 0.10 26.86
C VAL A 322 -24.87 0.39 26.27
N ILE A 323 -23.86 0.64 27.10
CA ILE A 323 -22.46 0.80 26.67
C ILE A 323 -21.83 -0.54 26.30
N LEU A 324 -22.12 -1.61 27.03
CA LEU A 324 -21.61 -2.96 26.75
C LEU A 324 -22.36 -3.68 25.62
N ALA A 325 -23.56 -3.26 25.24
CA ALA A 325 -24.33 -3.86 24.14
C ALA A 325 -23.61 -3.77 22.77
N PRO A 326 -23.17 -2.59 22.29
CA PRO A 326 -22.40 -2.50 21.05
C PRO A 326 -21.03 -3.16 21.18
N LEU A 327 -20.42 -3.16 22.37
CA LEU A 327 -19.10 -3.80 22.60
C LEU A 327 -19.21 -5.33 22.58
N ARG A 328 -20.30 -5.89 23.12
CA ARG A 328 -20.67 -7.31 23.02
C ARG A 328 -21.08 -7.68 21.60
N ALA A 329 -21.80 -6.80 20.88
CA ALA A 329 -22.14 -7.00 19.48
C ALA A 329 -20.89 -7.01 18.60
N LEU A 330 -19.97 -6.06 18.79
CA LEU A 330 -18.65 -6.02 18.15
C LEU A 330 -17.87 -7.30 18.43
N MET A 331 -17.76 -7.71 19.70
CA MET A 331 -17.10 -8.95 20.10
C MET A 331 -17.76 -10.19 19.47
N LEU A 332 -19.09 -10.22 19.30
CA LEU A 332 -19.81 -11.29 18.60
C LEU A 332 -19.60 -11.25 17.08
N HIS A 333 -19.49 -10.08 16.44
CA HIS A 333 -19.17 -9.97 15.01
C HIS A 333 -17.71 -10.37 14.73
N ILE A 334 -16.78 -9.95 15.59
CA ILE A 334 -15.38 -10.38 15.59
C ILE A 334 -15.31 -11.90 15.74
N MET A 335 -16.03 -12.48 16.71
CA MET A 335 -16.09 -13.94 16.88
C MET A 335 -16.77 -14.64 15.70
N ALA A 336 -17.83 -14.09 15.12
CA ALA A 336 -18.51 -14.66 13.95
C ALA A 336 -17.62 -14.70 12.71
N ALA A 337 -16.89 -13.61 12.44
CA ALA A 337 -15.87 -13.55 11.39
C ALA A 337 -14.74 -14.56 11.65
N PHE A 338 -14.25 -14.64 12.90
CA PHE A 338 -13.26 -15.65 13.28
C PHE A 338 -13.81 -17.09 13.23
N THR A 339 -15.10 -17.35 13.42
CA THR A 339 -15.68 -18.70 13.23
C THR A 339 -15.88 -19.08 11.77
N HIS A 340 -16.24 -18.14 10.89
CA HIS A 340 -16.20 -18.40 9.44
C HIS A 340 -14.76 -18.67 8.94
N SER A 341 -13.77 -18.05 9.60
CA SER A 341 -12.35 -18.34 9.42
C SER A 341 -11.93 -19.72 9.98
N GLN A 342 -12.64 -20.28 10.98
CA GLN A 342 -12.29 -21.59 11.60
C GLN A 342 -12.59 -22.80 10.70
N GLU A 343 -13.66 -22.79 9.91
CA GLU A 343 -13.97 -23.91 8.99
C GLU A 343 -12.93 -24.02 7.87
N ARG A 344 -12.60 -22.89 7.22
CA ARG A 344 -11.49 -22.82 6.26
C ARG A 344 -10.14 -23.18 6.90
N TYR A 345 -9.93 -22.78 8.16
CA TYR A 345 -8.72 -23.13 8.90
C TYR A 345 -8.56 -24.64 9.14
N GLN A 346 -9.62 -25.44 9.32
CA GLN A 346 -9.47 -26.90 9.43
C GLN A 346 -8.97 -27.57 8.14
N GLN A 347 -9.24 -26.95 6.98
CA GLN A 347 -8.76 -27.41 5.68
C GLN A 347 -7.28 -27.01 5.46
N VAL A 348 -6.90 -25.79 5.82
CA VAL A 348 -5.53 -25.26 5.63
C VAL A 348 -4.53 -25.78 6.68
N ALA A 349 -4.95 -25.94 7.95
CA ALA A 349 -4.06 -26.25 9.07
C ALA A 349 -3.43 -27.65 9.05
N GLN A 350 -3.75 -28.47 8.04
CA GLN A 350 -3.07 -29.74 7.79
C GLN A 350 -1.64 -29.54 7.24
N TYR A 351 -1.35 -28.40 6.60
CA TYR A 351 -0.08 -28.15 5.92
C TYR A 351 0.91 -27.26 6.71
N THR A 352 0.45 -26.25 7.47
CA THR A 352 1.32 -25.19 8.01
C THR A 352 1.73 -25.36 9.49
N LYS A 353 2.69 -26.26 9.76
CA LYS A 353 3.28 -26.43 11.12
C LYS A 353 4.38 -25.42 11.49
N ARG A 354 4.94 -24.65 10.53
CA ARG A 354 6.26 -23.99 10.67
C ARG A 354 6.23 -22.53 11.18
N THR A 355 5.15 -21.78 10.97
CA THR A 355 5.07 -20.33 11.25
C THR A 355 4.87 -19.95 12.73
N ARG A 356 4.64 -20.92 13.61
CA ARG A 356 4.06 -20.76 14.96
C ARG A 356 4.83 -19.90 15.99
N HIS A 357 6.04 -19.42 15.66
CA HIS A 357 6.96 -18.78 16.60
C HIS A 357 7.58 -17.45 16.10
N THR A 358 7.36 -17.05 14.86
CA THR A 358 7.84 -15.76 14.31
C THR A 358 6.77 -14.68 14.45
N ARG A 359 7.12 -13.54 15.06
CA ARG A 359 6.23 -12.37 15.17
C ARG A 359 6.06 -11.70 13.80
N LEU A 360 5.02 -12.07 13.04
CA LEU A 360 4.86 -11.60 11.66
C LEU A 360 4.69 -10.07 11.55
N LEU A 361 4.11 -9.42 12.57
CA LEU A 361 3.91 -7.97 12.60
C LEU A 361 5.15 -7.17 13.07
N GLU A 362 6.22 -7.79 13.59
CA GLU A 362 7.35 -7.03 14.14
C GLU A 362 8.16 -6.27 13.05
N PRO A 363 8.49 -6.88 11.88
CA PRO A 363 9.25 -6.18 10.84
C PRO A 363 8.43 -5.08 10.15
N THR A 364 7.13 -5.29 9.90
CA THR A 364 6.23 -4.27 9.34
C THR A 364 6.08 -3.07 10.26
N VAL A 365 5.94 -3.29 11.58
CA VAL A 365 5.88 -2.21 12.57
C VAL A 365 7.22 -1.48 12.72
N LYS A 366 8.35 -2.19 12.63
CA LYS A 366 9.67 -1.54 12.57
C LYS A 366 9.79 -0.63 11.35
N PHE A 367 9.45 -1.11 10.15
CA PHE A 367 9.43 -0.29 8.94
C PHE A 367 8.53 0.94 9.10
N LEU A 368 7.28 0.75 9.56
CA LEU A 368 6.31 1.84 9.68
C LEU A 368 6.77 2.95 10.64
N LYS A 369 7.52 2.62 11.71
CA LYS A 369 8.13 3.62 12.60
C LYS A 369 9.14 4.52 11.88
N VAL A 370 10.02 3.95 11.05
CA VAL A 370 11.04 4.70 10.32
C VAL A 370 10.42 5.43 9.11
N ALA A 371 9.42 4.83 8.46
CA ALA A 371 8.64 5.47 7.40
C ALA A 371 7.93 6.73 7.91
N LEU A 372 7.13 6.63 8.97
CA LEU A 372 6.33 7.74 9.51
C LEU A 372 7.08 8.66 10.49
N ALA A 373 8.43 8.59 10.54
CA ALA A 373 9.29 9.38 11.43
C ALA A 373 8.90 9.34 12.93
N VAL A 374 8.39 8.19 13.38
CA VAL A 374 7.89 7.97 14.75
C VAL A 374 9.01 8.09 15.79
N ASP A 375 10.24 7.74 15.41
CA ASP A 375 11.39 7.78 16.31
C ASP A 375 11.99 9.18 16.51
N ASP A 376 11.51 10.19 15.78
CA ASP A 376 11.79 11.60 16.06
C ASP A 376 10.74 12.23 17.02
N ARG A 377 9.74 11.44 17.48
CA ARG A 377 8.62 11.90 18.33
C ARG A 377 8.62 11.18 19.71
N PRO A 378 9.07 11.82 20.81
CA PRO A 378 9.29 11.14 22.09
C PRO A 378 8.00 10.60 22.73
N VAL A 379 6.86 11.28 22.54
CA VAL A 379 5.54 10.83 23.03
C VAL A 379 5.15 9.48 22.40
N LEU A 380 5.39 9.31 21.11
CA LEU A 380 5.06 8.09 20.38
C LEU A 380 6.09 6.97 20.61
N GLN A 381 7.36 7.30 20.80
CA GLN A 381 8.35 6.33 21.30
C GLN A 381 7.95 5.78 22.68
N TRP A 382 7.54 6.66 23.61
CA TRP A 382 7.03 6.25 24.92
C TRP A 382 5.74 5.43 24.80
N ALA A 383 4.77 5.88 24.00
CA ALA A 383 3.51 5.16 23.81
C ALA A 383 3.75 3.77 23.19
N TYR A 384 4.67 3.66 22.23
CA TYR A 384 5.10 2.38 21.67
C TYR A 384 5.80 1.51 22.72
N ALA A 385 6.68 2.06 23.55
CA ALA A 385 7.35 1.32 24.61
C ALA A 385 6.34 0.77 25.65
N MET A 386 5.35 1.58 26.06
CA MET A 386 4.28 1.13 26.96
C MET A 386 3.39 0.07 26.29
N LEU A 387 3.03 0.26 25.02
CA LEU A 387 2.27 -0.73 24.24
C LEU A 387 3.07 -2.04 24.10
N ALA A 388 4.39 -1.98 23.94
CA ALA A 388 5.23 -3.15 23.84
C ALA A 388 5.50 -3.85 25.17
N LEU A 389 5.50 -3.13 26.29
CA LEU A 389 5.69 -3.68 27.64
C LEU A 389 4.39 -4.24 28.24
N PHE A 390 3.23 -3.64 27.95
CA PHE A 390 1.95 -4.02 28.56
C PHE A 390 0.96 -4.66 27.58
N LEU A 391 0.80 -4.11 26.37
CA LEU A 391 -0.19 -4.64 25.41
C LEU A 391 0.30 -5.90 24.70
N TRP A 392 1.57 -5.96 24.25
CA TRP A 392 2.09 -7.17 23.57
C TRP A 392 2.03 -8.44 24.44
N PRO A 393 2.41 -8.42 25.73
CA PRO A 393 2.22 -9.58 26.62
C PRO A 393 0.74 -9.94 26.82
N LEU A 394 -0.16 -8.95 26.92
CA LEU A 394 -1.60 -9.19 27.06
C LEU A 394 -2.22 -9.81 25.79
N ILE A 395 -1.87 -9.29 24.62
CA ILE A 395 -2.23 -9.86 23.30
C ILE A 395 -1.73 -11.30 23.19
N ARG A 396 -0.50 -11.60 23.67
CA ARG A 396 0.04 -12.97 23.70
C ARG A 396 -0.72 -13.87 24.69
N MET A 397 -1.04 -13.37 25.88
CA MET A 397 -1.75 -14.11 26.93
C MET A 397 -3.17 -14.53 26.50
N ILE A 398 -3.88 -13.65 25.78
CA ILE A 398 -5.23 -13.90 25.25
C ILE A 398 -5.19 -14.77 23.98
N GLY A 399 -4.00 -15.13 23.47
CA GLY A 399 -3.83 -15.83 22.20
C GLY A 399 -4.04 -14.94 20.96
N GLY A 400 -4.29 -13.64 21.15
CA GLY A 400 -4.49 -12.65 20.10
C GLY A 400 -3.32 -12.52 19.13
N GLY A 401 -2.10 -12.86 19.53
CA GLY A 401 -0.96 -13.00 18.61
C GLY A 401 -1.28 -13.96 17.45
N LEU A 402 -1.80 -15.15 17.77
CA LEU A 402 -2.21 -16.15 16.77
C LEU A 402 -3.43 -15.72 15.94
N LEU A 403 -4.21 -14.74 16.40
CA LEU A 403 -5.31 -14.15 15.62
C LEU A 403 -4.80 -13.09 14.65
N VAL A 404 -3.83 -12.26 15.07
CA VAL A 404 -3.14 -11.30 14.22
C VAL A 404 -2.32 -12.03 13.15
N ASP A 405 -1.52 -13.02 13.52
CA ASP A 405 -0.71 -13.80 12.58
C ASP A 405 -1.60 -14.46 11.50
N LYS A 406 -2.76 -15.05 11.89
CA LYS A 406 -3.76 -15.60 10.96
C LYS A 406 -4.44 -14.55 10.08
N PHE A 407 -4.78 -13.39 10.63
CA PHE A 407 -5.39 -12.31 9.86
C PHE A 407 -4.42 -11.78 8.80
N LEU A 408 -3.13 -11.68 9.13
CA LEU A 408 -2.07 -11.31 8.20
C LEU A 408 -1.88 -12.39 7.12
N GLU A 409 -1.82 -13.67 7.48
CA GLU A 409 -1.77 -14.82 6.55
C GLU A 409 -2.97 -14.81 5.58
N GLN A 410 -4.19 -14.55 6.09
CA GLN A 410 -5.38 -14.39 5.24
C GLN A 410 -5.35 -13.13 4.36
N THR A 411 -4.73 -12.04 4.84
CA THR A 411 -4.55 -10.82 4.05
C THR A 411 -3.58 -11.05 2.88
N ILE A 412 -2.49 -11.80 3.11
CA ILE A 412 -1.57 -12.23 2.04
C ILE A 412 -2.29 -13.12 1.03
N LEU A 413 -3.04 -14.13 1.49
CA LEU A 413 -3.78 -15.03 0.61
C LEU A 413 -4.89 -14.31 -0.17
N HIS A 414 -5.38 -13.17 0.31
CA HIS A 414 -6.25 -12.30 -0.48
C HIS A 414 -5.45 -11.48 -1.51
N ILE A 415 -4.34 -10.85 -1.11
CA ILE A 415 -3.45 -10.09 -2.02
C ILE A 415 -2.88 -10.98 -3.15
N LEU A 416 -2.71 -12.28 -2.89
CA LEU A 416 -2.28 -13.29 -3.87
C LEU A 416 -3.45 -14.08 -4.48
N SER A 417 -4.69 -13.57 -4.42
CA SER A 417 -5.82 -14.20 -5.13
C SER A 417 -5.71 -13.99 -6.65
N GLU A 418 -6.37 -14.87 -7.40
CA GLU A 418 -6.41 -14.86 -8.86
C GLU A 418 -6.76 -13.48 -9.44
N ASP A 419 -7.78 -12.81 -8.89
CA ASP A 419 -8.20 -11.46 -9.32
C ASP A 419 -7.09 -10.40 -9.14
N HIS A 420 -6.38 -10.42 -8.00
CA HIS A 420 -5.29 -9.48 -7.72
C HIS A 420 -4.04 -9.78 -8.55
N LEU A 421 -3.73 -11.06 -8.79
CA LEU A 421 -2.65 -11.47 -9.70
C LEU A 421 -2.92 -11.01 -11.13
N VAL A 422 -4.15 -11.13 -11.62
CA VAL A 422 -4.58 -10.59 -12.92
C VAL A 422 -4.46 -9.07 -12.96
N PHE A 423 -4.88 -8.37 -11.90
CA PHE A 423 -4.70 -6.92 -11.77
C PHE A 423 -3.21 -6.51 -11.80
N TYR A 424 -2.32 -7.22 -11.09
CA TYR A 424 -0.88 -6.94 -11.11
C TYR A 424 -0.24 -7.23 -12.48
N LEU A 425 -0.65 -8.31 -13.15
CA LEU A 425 -0.23 -8.60 -14.52
C LEU A 425 -0.68 -7.50 -15.48
N GLN A 426 -1.90 -7.01 -15.36
CA GLN A 426 -2.42 -5.89 -16.16
C GLN A 426 -1.71 -4.56 -15.82
N LEU A 427 -1.40 -4.30 -14.55
CA LEU A 427 -0.63 -3.13 -14.13
C LEU A 427 0.79 -3.15 -14.74
N GLY A 428 1.48 -4.28 -14.67
CA GLY A 428 2.80 -4.49 -15.31
C GLY A 428 2.74 -4.36 -16.84
N ARG A 429 1.68 -4.87 -17.46
CA ARG A 429 1.47 -4.77 -18.92
C ARG A 429 1.26 -3.32 -19.33
N ASN A 430 0.44 -2.58 -18.58
CA ASN A 430 0.15 -1.18 -18.85
C ASN A 430 1.31 -0.25 -18.44
N LEU A 431 2.30 -0.74 -17.68
CA LEU A 431 3.58 -0.06 -17.42
C LEU A 431 4.56 -0.22 -18.59
N LEU A 432 4.78 -1.46 -19.05
CA LEU A 432 5.75 -1.77 -20.11
C LEU A 432 5.21 -1.58 -21.55
N TRP A 433 3.90 -1.64 -21.72
CA TRP A 433 3.17 -1.43 -22.98
C TRP A 433 1.95 -0.50 -22.80
N PRO A 434 2.15 0.81 -22.51
CA PRO A 434 1.07 1.79 -22.55
C PRO A 434 0.36 1.77 -23.91
N ASP A 435 -0.98 1.77 -23.89
CA ASP A 435 -1.86 1.62 -25.06
C ASP A 435 -1.52 0.42 -25.99
N GLY A 436 -0.85 -0.61 -25.44
CA GLY A 436 -0.43 -1.79 -26.18
C GLY A 436 0.76 -1.58 -27.11
N ALA A 437 1.46 -0.45 -27.04
CA ALA A 437 2.75 -0.21 -27.70
C ALA A 437 3.88 -0.22 -26.66
N PHE A 438 5.02 -0.86 -26.95
CA PHE A 438 6.14 -0.90 -26.00
C PHE A 438 6.60 0.50 -25.61
N LEU A 439 7.17 0.65 -24.40
CA LEU A 439 7.97 1.78 -23.94
C LEU A 439 9.13 2.15 -24.90
N ARG A 440 8.77 2.75 -26.04
CA ARG A 440 9.59 3.80 -26.64
C ARG A 440 9.88 4.82 -25.53
N LYS A 441 11.04 5.46 -25.58
CA LYS A 441 11.29 6.63 -24.73
C LYS A 441 10.26 7.70 -25.12
N SER A 442 9.17 7.76 -24.36
CA SER A 442 8.27 8.91 -24.35
C SER A 442 9.09 10.15 -24.05
N GLU A 443 8.59 11.31 -24.46
CA GLU A 443 9.01 12.54 -23.80
C GLU A 443 8.81 12.33 -22.29
N ALA A 444 9.89 12.55 -21.52
CA ALA A 444 9.88 12.27 -20.10
C ALA A 444 8.82 13.14 -19.44
N PRO A 445 8.01 12.61 -18.50
CA PRO A 445 6.92 13.37 -17.88
C PRO A 445 7.48 14.69 -17.35
N THR A 446 6.83 15.79 -17.71
CA THR A 446 7.31 17.12 -17.38
C THR A 446 7.44 17.30 -15.87
N GLU A 447 8.28 18.24 -15.42
CA GLU A 447 8.43 18.51 -13.99
C GLU A 447 7.08 18.83 -13.32
N LEU A 448 6.15 19.48 -14.05
CA LEU A 448 4.78 19.73 -13.60
C LEU A 448 3.93 18.46 -13.49
N GLU A 449 3.99 17.54 -14.46
CA GLU A 449 3.28 16.25 -14.39
C GLU A 449 3.82 15.35 -13.28
N CYS A 450 5.13 15.37 -13.05
CA CYS A 450 5.79 14.70 -11.92
C CYS A 450 5.26 15.23 -10.58
N GLU A 451 5.22 16.56 -10.42
CA GLU A 451 4.71 17.19 -9.20
C GLU A 451 3.20 16.96 -9.02
N HIS A 452 2.39 17.02 -10.08
CA HIS A 452 0.96 16.69 -9.99
C HIS A 452 0.72 15.24 -9.57
N MET A 453 1.48 14.28 -10.12
CA MET A 453 1.38 12.86 -9.75
C MET A 453 1.82 12.62 -8.30
N ARG A 454 2.90 13.28 -7.85
CA ARG A 454 3.36 13.27 -6.45
C ARG A 454 2.28 13.79 -5.51
N ILE A 455 1.74 14.99 -5.77
CA ILE A 455 0.73 15.63 -4.92
C ILE A 455 -0.56 14.79 -4.87
N ARG A 456 -0.98 14.18 -5.98
CA ARG A 456 -2.16 13.30 -6.01
C ARG A 456 -1.95 12.02 -5.20
N ALA A 457 -0.76 11.40 -5.28
CA ALA A 457 -0.42 10.23 -4.49
C ALA A 457 -0.37 10.55 -2.98
N GLU A 458 0.22 11.68 -2.59
CA GLU A 458 0.24 12.17 -1.19
C GLU A 458 -1.17 12.42 -0.64
N ARG A 459 -2.07 13.05 -1.41
CA ARG A 459 -3.47 13.28 -1.01
C ARG A 459 -4.25 11.97 -0.85
N LEU A 460 -4.09 11.03 -1.79
CA LEU A 460 -4.71 9.71 -1.69
C LEU A 460 -4.22 8.93 -0.47
N LEU A 461 -2.91 8.93 -0.19
CA LEU A 461 -2.34 8.34 1.04
C LEU A 461 -2.90 8.98 2.31
N THR A 462 -3.04 10.32 2.32
CA THR A 462 -3.60 11.07 3.45
C THR A 462 -5.06 10.71 3.72
N VAL A 463 -5.86 10.44 2.68
CA VAL A 463 -7.28 10.07 2.80
C VAL A 463 -7.49 8.56 3.03
N ALA A 464 -6.60 7.70 2.55
CA ALA A 464 -6.68 6.26 2.72
C ALA A 464 -6.38 5.77 4.14
N ILE A 465 -5.52 6.49 4.89
CA ILE A 465 -5.23 6.17 6.29
C ILE A 465 -6.35 6.72 7.19
N PRO A 466 -7.00 5.89 8.05
CA PRO A 466 -8.11 6.35 8.88
C PRO A 466 -7.75 7.53 9.80
N ALA A 467 -8.54 8.61 9.75
CA ALA A 467 -8.28 9.83 10.52
C ALA A 467 -7.99 9.62 12.04
N PRO A 468 -8.65 8.70 12.78
CA PRO A 468 -8.32 8.44 14.20
C PRO A 468 -6.92 7.83 14.44
N VAL A 469 -6.27 7.32 13.38
CA VAL A 469 -4.87 6.90 13.38
C VAL A 469 -3.98 8.11 13.11
N LEU A 470 -4.27 8.90 12.07
CA LEU A 470 -3.50 10.11 11.74
C LEU A 470 -3.49 11.13 12.88
N HIS A 471 -4.64 11.50 13.44
CA HIS A 471 -4.73 12.38 14.61
C HIS A 471 -3.90 11.85 15.80
N ARG A 472 -3.82 10.52 16.00
CA ARG A 472 -3.03 9.93 17.09
C ARG A 472 -1.53 9.83 16.79
N LEU A 473 -1.12 9.81 15.53
CA LEU A 473 0.29 9.82 15.12
C LEU A 473 0.87 11.24 14.97
N TYR A 474 0.01 12.22 14.68
CA TYR A 474 0.42 13.55 14.26
C TYR A 474 -0.14 14.68 15.12
N GLU A 475 -1.05 14.39 16.05
CA GLU A 475 -1.68 15.34 16.99
C GLU A 475 -2.35 16.53 16.27
N THR A 476 -2.88 16.27 15.06
CA THR A 476 -3.39 17.27 14.11
C THR A 476 -4.51 16.67 13.25
N ASP A 477 -5.60 17.43 13.07
CA ASP A 477 -6.73 17.12 12.18
C ASP A 477 -6.67 17.84 10.81
N ASP A 478 -5.76 18.81 10.64
CA ASP A 478 -5.57 19.54 9.38
C ASP A 478 -4.93 18.66 8.30
N LEU A 479 -5.68 18.39 7.23
CA LEU A 479 -5.25 17.58 6.09
C LEU A 479 -3.99 18.12 5.40
N ASN A 480 -3.69 19.42 5.47
CA ASN A 480 -2.51 20.01 4.85
C ASN A 480 -1.23 19.65 5.64
N GLN A 481 -1.28 19.73 6.98
CA GLN A 481 -0.20 19.27 7.85
C GLN A 481 -0.04 17.75 7.82
N LEU A 482 -1.14 17.00 7.73
CA LEU A 482 -1.09 15.55 7.51
C LEU A 482 -0.44 15.21 6.16
N GLN A 483 -0.76 15.95 5.09
CA GLN A 483 -0.09 15.78 3.78
C GLN A 483 1.43 16.04 3.87
N MET A 484 1.89 17.04 4.63
CA MET A 484 3.34 17.25 4.84
C MET A 484 4.02 16.06 5.54
N HIS A 485 3.37 15.42 6.50
CA HIS A 485 3.93 14.23 7.15
C HIS A 485 3.88 12.97 6.29
N ILE A 486 2.95 12.89 5.34
CA ILE A 486 2.97 11.87 4.27
C ILE A 486 4.09 12.16 3.27
N HIS A 487 4.35 13.42 2.92
CA HIS A 487 5.50 13.82 2.11
C HIS A 487 6.82 13.37 2.77
N ASP A 488 7.02 13.65 4.07
CA ASP A 488 8.20 13.19 4.84
C ASP A 488 8.38 11.65 4.82
N ALA A 489 7.31 10.87 4.63
CA ALA A 489 7.30 9.41 4.56
C ALA A 489 7.48 8.85 3.14
N VAL A 490 7.15 9.64 2.10
CA VAL A 490 7.37 9.30 0.69
C VAL A 490 8.71 9.83 0.17
N GLU A 491 9.31 10.83 0.84
CA GLU A 491 10.60 11.46 0.47
C GLU A 491 11.72 10.48 0.06
N PRO A 492 11.96 9.34 0.76
CA PRO A 492 13.01 8.41 0.35
C PRO A 492 12.81 7.85 -1.06
N LEU A 493 11.55 7.71 -1.50
CA LEU A 493 11.16 7.19 -2.81
C LEU A 493 11.23 8.24 -3.93
N GLN A 494 11.57 9.50 -3.62
CA GLN A 494 11.68 10.57 -4.62
C GLN A 494 13.03 10.60 -5.34
N ASN A 495 14.03 9.83 -4.89
CA ASN A 495 15.34 9.76 -5.55
C ASN A 495 15.52 8.44 -6.33
N LYS A 496 15.56 8.53 -7.66
CA LYS A 496 15.67 7.38 -8.57
C LYS A 496 16.92 6.52 -8.36
N TYR A 497 18.06 7.12 -8.02
CA TYR A 497 19.30 6.38 -7.77
C TYR A 497 19.19 5.55 -6.48
N ILE A 498 18.61 6.13 -5.43
CA ILE A 498 18.34 5.44 -4.17
C ILE A 498 17.31 4.34 -4.39
N ASN A 499 16.26 4.58 -5.17
CA ASN A 499 15.29 3.54 -5.53
C ASN A 499 15.94 2.37 -6.29
N LYS A 500 16.95 2.58 -7.15
CA LYS A 500 17.68 1.48 -7.80
C LYS A 500 18.34 0.54 -6.80
N HIS A 501 18.90 1.05 -5.71
CA HIS A 501 19.44 0.20 -4.63
C HIS A 501 18.34 -0.68 -4.02
N LEU A 502 17.16 -0.12 -3.74
CA LEU A 502 16.02 -0.91 -3.25
C LEU A 502 15.55 -1.95 -4.28
N MET A 503 15.46 -1.58 -5.56
CA MET A 503 15.00 -2.47 -6.63
C MET A 503 15.96 -3.65 -6.85
N PHE A 504 17.27 -3.43 -6.88
CA PHE A 504 18.21 -4.55 -6.99
C PHE A 504 18.17 -5.46 -5.73
N LEU A 505 18.12 -4.89 -4.53
CA LEU A 505 17.97 -5.69 -3.30
C LEU A 505 16.64 -6.46 -3.23
N LEU A 506 15.57 -5.96 -3.86
CA LEU A 506 14.30 -6.67 -4.04
C LEU A 506 14.42 -7.79 -5.08
N VAL A 507 15.10 -7.57 -6.20
CA VAL A 507 15.38 -8.59 -7.22
C VAL A 507 16.17 -9.74 -6.60
N ASP A 508 17.22 -9.44 -5.83
CA ASP A 508 18.05 -10.43 -5.13
C ASP A 508 17.25 -11.19 -4.06
N LEU A 509 16.39 -10.50 -3.31
CA LEU A 509 15.50 -11.13 -2.33
C LEU A 509 14.46 -12.06 -2.98
N VAL A 510 13.92 -11.71 -4.14
CA VAL A 510 12.99 -12.58 -4.88
C VAL A 510 13.74 -13.77 -5.49
N ALA A 511 14.86 -13.53 -6.17
CA ALA A 511 15.68 -14.56 -6.80
C ALA A 511 16.16 -15.62 -5.79
N SER A 512 16.70 -15.19 -4.65
CA SER A 512 17.19 -16.09 -3.58
C SER A 512 16.09 -16.91 -2.88
N ARG A 513 14.80 -16.60 -3.08
CA ARG A 513 13.67 -17.38 -2.54
C ARG A 513 12.93 -18.21 -3.56
N LEU A 514 12.94 -17.79 -4.83
CA LEU A 514 12.38 -18.55 -5.94
C LEU A 514 13.35 -19.64 -6.44
N LEU A 515 14.65 -19.36 -6.32
CA LEU A 515 15.76 -20.17 -6.83
C LEU A 515 16.88 -20.23 -5.77
N PRO A 516 16.67 -20.89 -4.62
CA PRO A 516 17.70 -21.02 -3.57
C PRO A 516 19.00 -21.65 -4.07
N GLU A 517 18.95 -22.45 -5.15
CA GLU A 517 20.11 -23.06 -5.81
C GLU A 517 21.13 -22.02 -6.32
N LEU A 518 20.70 -20.77 -6.56
CA LEU A 518 21.60 -19.66 -6.88
C LEU A 518 22.65 -19.44 -5.77
N LEU A 519 22.27 -19.61 -4.50
CA LEU A 519 23.17 -19.43 -3.36
C LEU A 519 24.18 -20.59 -3.27
N GLU A 520 23.71 -21.82 -3.42
CA GLU A 520 24.52 -23.04 -3.37
C GLU A 520 25.56 -23.10 -4.52
N SER A 521 25.19 -22.56 -5.69
CA SER A 521 26.09 -22.49 -6.85
C SER A 521 27.32 -21.58 -6.63
N GLY A 522 27.22 -20.59 -5.74
CA GLY A 522 28.35 -19.72 -5.37
C GLY A 522 29.36 -20.40 -4.43
N GLU A 523 28.94 -21.37 -3.62
CA GLU A 523 29.83 -22.12 -2.74
C GLU A 523 30.64 -23.18 -3.51
N THR A 524 30.05 -23.79 -4.54
CA THR A 524 30.69 -24.88 -5.31
C THR A 524 31.82 -24.43 -6.23
N GLU A 525 31.88 -23.16 -6.63
CA GLU A 525 33.01 -22.61 -7.40
C GLU A 525 34.19 -22.18 -6.49
N MET A 526 34.02 -22.15 -5.16
CA MET A 526 35.08 -21.81 -4.20
C MET A 526 35.86 -23.02 -3.64
N THR A 527 35.47 -24.26 -3.94
CA THR A 527 36.27 -25.44 -3.64
C THR A 527 37.24 -25.74 -4.80
N PRO A 528 38.56 -25.49 -4.67
CA PRO A 528 39.52 -25.99 -5.64
C PRO A 528 39.52 -27.52 -5.62
N SER A 529 39.42 -28.15 -6.79
CA SER A 529 39.59 -29.60 -6.93
C SER A 529 40.97 -30.05 -6.42
N PRO A 530 41.07 -31.18 -5.70
CA PRO A 530 42.33 -31.69 -5.14
C PRO A 530 43.26 -32.30 -6.20
#